data_AF-A0A534IBR8-F1
#
_entry.id   AF-A0A534IBR8-F1
#
_cell.length_a   1.000
_cell.length_b   1.000
_cell.length_c   1.000
_cell.angle_alpha   90.00
_cell.angle_beta   90.00
_cell.angle_gamma   90.00
#
_symmetry.space_group_name_H-M   'P 1'
#
loop_
_entity.id
_entity.type
_entity.pdbx_description
1 polymer ?
#
loop_
_entity_poly.entity_id
_entity_poly.type
_entity_poly.pdbx_seq_one_letter_code
_entity_poly.pdbx_strand_id
1 'polypeptide(L)'
;MRSARRLLWLAPLLLACGGCHVLGANACHAPQPYMNAKSVPPLKIPPGLDSPETGSALRIPALNEPAPPPRKGRQPCLDAPPPFKVRQAAPAT
;
A
#
# COMPACT_ATOMS: atom_id res chain seq x y z
N MET A 1 32.98 -18.04 -29.73
CA MET A 1 33.21 -17.92 -28.27
C MET A 1 33.04 -16.50 -27.71
N ARG A 2 33.43 -15.42 -28.43
CA ARG A 2 33.32 -14.03 -27.94
C ARG A 2 31.88 -13.55 -27.70
N SER A 3 30.91 -13.99 -28.51
CA SER A 3 29.49 -13.60 -28.40
C SER A 3 28.80 -14.23 -27.17
N ALA A 4 29.12 -15.48 -26.83
CA ALA A 4 28.61 -16.16 -25.63
C ALA A 4 29.10 -15.46 -24.35
N ARG A 5 30.36 -15.00 -24.34
CA ARG A 5 30.93 -14.22 -23.23
C ARG A 5 30.28 -12.84 -23.09
N ARG A 6 29.83 -12.20 -24.19
CA ARG A 6 29.07 -10.94 -24.13
C ARG A 6 27.65 -11.14 -23.61
N LEU A 7 26.97 -12.21 -24.02
CA LEU A 7 25.64 -12.57 -23.51
C LEU A 7 25.63 -12.84 -22.00
N LEU A 8 26.67 -13.50 -21.49
CA LEU A 8 26.85 -13.77 -20.06
C LEU A 8 26.95 -12.50 -19.20
N TRP A 9 27.51 -11.42 -19.74
CA TRP A 9 27.61 -10.13 -19.04
C TRP A 9 26.36 -9.25 -19.19
N LEU A 10 25.54 -9.49 -20.20
CA LEU A 10 24.27 -8.77 -20.43
C LEU A 10 23.14 -9.25 -19.51
N ALA A 11 23.13 -10.54 -19.16
CA ALA A 11 22.10 -11.13 -18.29
C ALA A 11 21.94 -10.42 -16.92
N PRO A 12 23.00 -10.13 -16.15
CA PRO A 12 22.85 -9.42 -14.87
C PRO A 12 22.39 -7.96 -15.04
N LEU A 13 22.77 -7.30 -16.15
CA LEU A 13 22.35 -5.93 -16.46
C LEU A 13 20.84 -5.86 -16.75
N LEU A 14 20.31 -6.82 -17.51
CA LEU A 14 18.87 -6.95 -17.78
C LEU A 14 18.08 -7.26 -16.51
N LEU A 15 18.62 -8.11 -15.63
CA LEU A 15 17.99 -8.41 -14.34
C LEU A 15 17.97 -7.18 -13.41
N ALA A 16 19.04 -6.38 -13.40
CA ALA A 16 19.11 -5.14 -12.64
C ALA A 16 18.12 -4.08 -13.13
N CYS A 17 17.90 -3.96 -14.45
CA CYS A 17 16.95 -2.99 -15.00
C CYS A 17 15.46 -3.41 -14.86
N GLY A 18 15.14 -4.71 -14.82
CA GLY A 18 13.76 -5.20 -14.70
C GLY A 18 13.27 -5.50 -13.28
N GLY A 19 14.16 -5.46 -12.28
CA GLY A 19 13.92 -6.08 -10.96
C GLY A 19 13.06 -5.28 -9.97
N CYS A 20 12.89 -3.97 -10.12
CA CYS A 20 12.21 -3.16 -9.09
C CYS A 20 10.73 -3.50 -8.89
N HIS A 21 10.03 -4.02 -9.91
CA HIS A 21 8.66 -4.54 -9.76
C HIS A 21 8.62 -5.90 -9.05
N VAL A 22 9.59 -6.77 -9.33
CA VAL A 22 9.59 -8.17 -8.85
C VAL A 22 10.00 -8.27 -7.38
N LEU A 23 10.85 -7.33 -6.93
CA LEU A 23 11.31 -7.25 -5.54
C LEU A 23 10.41 -6.42 -4.63
N GLY A 24 9.42 -5.72 -5.20
CA GLY A 24 8.39 -5.00 -4.46
C GLY A 24 7.43 -6.00 -3.81
N ALA A 25 7.76 -6.49 -2.62
CA ALA A 25 6.81 -7.24 -1.81
C ALA A 25 5.60 -6.33 -1.54
N ASN A 26 4.41 -6.74 -2.00
CA ASN A 26 3.15 -6.06 -1.72
C ASN A 26 2.94 -6.04 -0.20
N ALA A 27 3.35 -4.96 0.46
CA ALA A 27 3.38 -4.84 1.91
C ALA A 27 1.98 -5.00 2.54
N CYS A 28 0.91 -4.79 1.77
CA CYS A 28 -0.46 -4.85 2.28
C CYS A 28 -0.95 -6.25 2.68
N HIS A 29 -0.24 -7.32 2.31
CA HIS A 29 -0.59 -8.70 2.69
C HIS A 29 0.11 -9.17 3.97
N ALA A 30 1.16 -8.47 4.39
CA ALA A 30 1.78 -8.72 5.68
C ALA A 30 1.03 -7.97 6.79
N PRO A 31 0.94 -8.52 8.01
CA PRO A 31 0.41 -7.80 9.16
C PRO A 31 1.13 -6.47 9.34
N GLN A 32 0.38 -5.37 9.39
CA GLN A 32 0.92 -4.04 9.59
C GLN A 32 0.85 -3.64 11.07
N PRO A 33 1.79 -2.82 11.59
CA PRO A 33 1.81 -2.45 13.01
C PRO A 33 0.49 -1.83 13.51
N TYR A 34 -0.17 -1.01 12.67
CA TYR A 34 -1.44 -0.36 13.02
C TYR A 34 -2.59 -1.35 13.21
N MET A 35 -2.52 -2.58 12.68
CA MET A 35 -3.61 -3.56 12.77
C MET A 35 -3.80 -4.10 14.18
N ASN A 36 -2.80 -3.94 15.06
CA ASN A 36 -2.88 -4.33 16.47
C ASN A 36 -3.25 -3.15 17.38
N ALA A 37 -3.52 -1.96 16.82
CA ALA A 37 -3.89 -0.79 17.59
C ALA A 37 -5.24 -1.00 18.28
N LYS A 38 -5.33 -0.55 19.53
CA LYS A 38 -6.57 -0.57 20.31
C LYS A 38 -7.16 0.83 20.36
N SER A 39 -8.48 0.90 20.35
CA SER A 39 -9.18 2.17 20.61
C SER A 39 -8.90 2.60 22.05
N VAL A 40 -8.46 3.86 22.21
CA VAL A 40 -8.20 4.47 23.51
C VAL A 40 -9.32 5.48 23.77
N PRO A 41 -9.95 5.45 24.96
CA PRO A 41 -11.01 6.41 25.26
C PRO A 41 -10.47 7.84 25.28
N PRO A 42 -11.30 8.85 24.97
CA PRO A 42 -10.93 10.24 25.10
C PRO A 42 -10.45 10.60 26.52
N LEU A 43 -9.52 11.53 26.61
CA LEU A 43 -9.02 12.02 27.89
C LEU A 43 -10.12 12.75 28.67
N LYS A 44 -10.08 12.62 30.00
CA LYS A 44 -10.96 13.36 30.90
C LYS A 44 -10.29 14.67 31.31
N ILE A 45 -11.06 15.75 31.32
CA ILE A 45 -10.57 17.07 31.68
C ILE A 45 -10.66 17.20 33.21
N PRO A 46 -9.56 17.57 33.90
CA PRO A 46 -9.57 17.79 35.33
C PRO A 46 -10.35 19.07 35.69
N PRO A 47 -10.83 19.19 36.94
CA PRO A 47 -11.55 20.38 37.38
C PRO A 47 -10.67 21.64 37.26
N GLY A 48 -11.27 22.75 36.83
CA GLY A 48 -10.59 24.03 36.66
C GLY A 48 -9.84 24.20 35.33
N LEU A 49 -9.92 23.22 34.41
CA LEU A 49 -9.40 23.34 33.05
C LEU A 49 -10.54 23.35 32.03
N ASP A 50 -10.41 24.18 31.01
CA ASP A 50 -11.32 24.22 29.88
C ASP A 50 -11.10 23.04 28.91
N SER A 51 -12.15 22.65 28.21
CA SER A 51 -12.07 21.62 27.17
C SER A 51 -11.25 22.14 25.98
N PRO A 52 -10.44 21.29 25.33
CA PRO A 52 -9.82 21.67 24.06
C PRO A 52 -10.90 21.89 22.99
N GLU A 53 -10.64 22.81 22.06
CA GLU A 53 -11.46 23.03 20.88
C GLU A 53 -11.45 21.74 20.02
N THR A 54 -12.62 21.22 19.65
CA THR A 54 -12.75 19.98 18.86
C THR A 54 -13.58 20.15 17.58
N GLY A 55 -13.88 21.37 17.17
CA GLY A 55 -14.65 21.67 15.96
C GLY A 55 -13.91 21.26 14.67
N SER A 56 -12.58 21.32 14.69
CA SER A 56 -11.74 20.83 13.59
C SER A 56 -11.14 19.44 13.82
N ALA A 57 -11.61 18.72 14.85
CA ALA A 57 -11.07 17.39 15.16
C ALA A 57 -11.54 16.36 14.14
N LEU A 58 -10.64 15.47 13.72
CA LEU A 58 -10.99 14.31 12.89
C LEU A 58 -11.89 13.37 13.70
N ARG A 59 -13.17 13.29 13.32
CA ARG A 59 -14.14 12.37 13.94
C ARG A 59 -14.09 11.02 13.24
N ILE A 60 -13.62 10.00 13.95
CA ILE A 60 -13.69 8.61 13.51
C ILE A 60 -15.12 8.11 13.80
N PRO A 61 -15.89 7.69 12.78
CA PRO A 61 -17.23 7.17 12.99
C PRO A 61 -17.24 5.89 13.83
N ALA A 62 -18.32 5.66 14.57
CA ALA A 62 -18.52 4.40 15.25
C ALA A 62 -18.60 3.26 14.23
N LEU A 63 -17.86 2.17 14.49
CA LEU A 63 -17.89 0.99 13.65
C LEU A 63 -19.14 0.17 14.02
N ASN A 64 -20.20 0.30 13.22
CA ASN A 64 -21.46 -0.42 13.42
C ASN A 64 -21.48 -1.80 12.73
N GLU A 65 -20.43 -2.13 11.99
CA GLU A 65 -20.32 -3.35 11.20
C GLU A 65 -19.10 -4.17 11.64
N PRO A 66 -19.10 -5.49 11.42
CA PRO A 66 -17.91 -6.30 11.67
C PRO A 66 -16.70 -5.78 10.88
N ALA A 67 -15.51 -5.85 11.50
CA ALA A 67 -14.28 -5.49 10.81
C ALA A 67 -14.12 -6.33 9.53
N PRO A 68 -13.74 -5.72 8.39
CA PRO A 68 -13.49 -6.46 7.17
C PRO A 68 -12.41 -7.53 7.38
N PRO A 69 -12.53 -8.71 6.73
CA PRO A 69 -11.52 -9.74 6.85
C PRO A 69 -10.16 -9.27 6.31
N PRO A 70 -9.03 -9.79 6.83
CA PRO A 70 -7.70 -9.45 6.33
C PRO A 70 -7.57 -9.75 4.84
N ARG A 71 -6.86 -8.88 4.10
CA ARG A 71 -6.55 -9.12 2.69
C ARG A 71 -5.60 -10.31 2.54
N LYS A 72 -5.88 -11.20 1.59
CA LYS A 72 -5.10 -12.42 1.36
C LYS A 72 -4.62 -12.52 -0.09
N GLY A 73 -3.46 -13.15 -0.29
CA GLY A 73 -3.02 -13.68 -1.58
C GLY A 73 -2.76 -12.60 -2.65
N ARG A 74 -3.49 -12.67 -3.77
CA ARG A 74 -3.36 -11.77 -4.94
C ARG A 74 -4.40 -10.64 -4.96
N GLN A 75 -5.08 -10.37 -3.84
CA GLN A 75 -6.02 -9.26 -3.79
C GLN A 75 -5.28 -7.93 -4.02
N PRO A 76 -5.84 -6.99 -4.81
CA PRO A 76 -5.17 -5.72 -5.06
C PRO A 76 -4.98 -4.94 -3.76
N CYS A 77 -3.77 -4.43 -3.54
CA CYS A 77 -3.53 -3.45 -2.48
C CYS A 77 -4.19 -2.12 -2.84
N LEU A 78 -4.72 -1.41 -1.84
CA LEU A 78 -5.23 -0.05 -2.06
C LEU A 78 -4.11 0.93 -2.42
N ASP A 79 -2.95 0.75 -1.81
CA ASP A 79 -1.78 1.62 -2.04
C ASP A 79 -1.03 1.26 -3.33
N ALA A 80 -1.37 0.12 -3.96
CA ALA A 80 -0.76 -0.25 -5.22
C ALA A 80 -1.37 0.57 -6.36
N PRO A 81 -0.54 1.08 -7.28
CA PRO A 81 -1.06 1.76 -8.46
C PRO A 81 -1.94 0.79 -9.26
N PRO A 82 -3.03 1.27 -9.87
CA PRO A 82 -3.82 0.45 -10.76
C PRO A 82 -2.97 0.01 -11.97
N PRO A 83 -3.28 -1.14 -12.59
CA PRO A 83 -2.57 -1.58 -13.79
C PRO A 83 -2.77 -0.57 -14.92
N PHE A 84 -1.70 -0.28 -15.65
CA PHE A 84 -1.75 0.65 -16.78
C PHE A 84 -2.65 0.08 -17.88
N LYS A 85 -3.69 0.82 -18.28
CA LYS A 85 -4.45 0.52 -19.50
C LYS A 85 -3.71 1.12 -20.68
N VAL A 86 -3.08 0.30 -21.52
CA VAL A 86 -2.55 0.78 -22.80
C VAL A 86 -3.75 1.21 -23.65
N ARG A 87 -3.77 2.48 -24.11
CA ARG A 87 -4.79 2.93 -25.05
C ARG A 87 -4.66 2.08 -26.31
N GLN A 88 -5.72 1.37 -26.69
CA GLN A 88 -5.76 0.67 -27.96
C GLN A 88 -5.70 1.73 -29.06
N ALA A 89 -4.68 1.65 -29.92
CA ALA A 89 -4.53 2.59 -31.02
C ALA A 89 -5.78 2.51 -31.91
N ALA A 90 -6.31 3.69 -32.28
CA ALA A 90 -7.43 3.75 -33.21
C ALA A 90 -7.05 3.04 -34.53
N PRO A 91 -7.95 2.26 -35.14
CA PRO A 91 -7.66 1.58 -36.39
C PRO A 91 -7.29 2.62 -37.46
N ALA A 92 -6.19 2.36 -38.16
CA ALA A 92 -5.78 3.16 -39.31
C ALA A 92 -6.87 3.05 -40.39
N THR A 93 -7.33 4.19 -40.87
CA THR A 93 -8.24 4.31 -42.03
C THR A 93 -7.43 4.37 -43.31
#